data_AF-A0A3P3Z603-F1
#
_entry.id   AF-A0A3P3Z603-F1
#
_cell.length_a   1.000
_cell.length_b   1.000
_cell.length_c   1.000
_cell.angle_alpha   90.00
_cell.angle_beta   90.00
_cell.angle_gamma   90.00
#
_symmetry.space_group_name_H-M   'P 1'
#
loop_
_entity.id
_entity.type
_entity.pdbx_description
1 polymer ?
#
loop_
_entity_poly.entity_id
_entity_poly.type
_entity_poly.pdbx_seq_one_letter_code
_entity_poly.pdbx_strand_id
1 'polypeptide(L)'
;MEHIKVECAKIAYHYPDVFMKQLFAFLVLQAVVLFDWTYVHFGWNFVEPITYLLGYSATWIAIAWYGAMQHEFGYEALRRALHDAKWDRLCKAHQFDQKAYEALRAEVKKLDKVVRSLEEL
;
A
#
# COMPACT_ATOMS: atom_id res chain seq x y z
N MET A 1 -24.12 -2.03 6.71
CA MET A 1 -22.77 -2.66 6.79
C MET A 1 -22.04 -2.63 5.44
N GLU A 2 -22.72 -2.82 4.32
CA GLU A 2 -22.11 -2.79 2.98
C GLU A 2 -21.50 -1.43 2.61
N HIS A 3 -22.15 -0.31 3.00
CA HIS A 3 -21.63 1.05 2.82
C HIS A 3 -20.27 1.29 3.49
N ILE A 4 -20.07 0.76 4.70
CA ILE A 4 -18.80 0.90 5.45
C ILE A 4 -17.68 0.13 4.74
N LYS A 5 -18.01 -1.02 4.13
CA LYS A 5 -17.06 -1.79 3.31
C LYS A 5 -16.68 -1.05 2.03
N VAL A 6 -17.64 -0.40 1.38
CA VAL A 6 -17.39 0.40 0.17
C VAL A 6 -16.53 1.62 0.50
N GLU A 7 -16.76 2.30 1.63
CA GLU A 7 -15.91 3.40 2.08
C GLU A 7 -14.51 2.95 2.47
N CYS A 8 -14.36 1.88 3.26
CA CYS A 8 -13.06 1.31 3.60
C CYS A 8 -12.29 0.84 2.36
N ALA A 9 -12.96 0.20 1.39
CA ALA A 9 -12.35 -0.21 0.13
C ALA A 9 -11.92 1.00 -0.72
N LYS A 10 -12.72 2.07 -0.75
CA LYS A 10 -12.40 3.30 -1.49
C LYS A 10 -11.20 4.02 -0.87
N ILE A 11 -11.10 4.06 0.46
CA ILE A 11 -9.96 4.63 1.18
C ILE A 11 -8.71 3.78 0.99
N ALA A 12 -8.84 2.45 1.10
CA ALA A 12 -7.72 1.52 0.90
C ALA A 12 -7.20 1.55 -0.54
N TYR A 13 -8.05 1.81 -1.53
CA TYR A 13 -7.64 1.95 -2.93
C TYR A 13 -6.86 3.24 -3.21
N HIS A 14 -7.23 4.35 -2.56
CA HIS A 14 -6.60 5.66 -2.80
C HIS A 14 -5.30 5.86 -2.00
N TYR A 15 -5.14 5.16 -0.88
CA TYR A 15 -3.97 5.30 -0.02
C TYR A 15 -2.63 4.95 -0.70
N PRO A 16 -2.51 3.85 -1.47
CA PRO A 16 -1.30 3.55 -2.23
C PRO A 16 -0.98 4.64 -3.25
N ASP A 17 -1.98 5.17 -3.96
CA ASP A 17 -1.75 6.20 -4.98
C ASP A 17 -1.27 7.53 -4.36
N VAL A 18 -1.79 7.92 -3.20
CA VAL A 18 -1.32 9.09 -2.46
C VAL A 18 0.10 8.89 -1.95
N PHE A 19 0.40 7.71 -1.40
CA PHE A 19 1.76 7.37 -0.96
C PHE A 19 2.76 7.41 -2.11
N MET A 20 2.42 6.85 -3.27
CA MET A 20 3.27 6.88 -4.46
C MET A 20 3.51 8.30 -4.98
N LYS A 21 2.50 9.16 -4.95
CA LYS A 21 2.66 10.60 -5.29
C LYS A 21 3.59 11.32 -4.31
N GLN A 22 3.48 11.03 -3.02
CA GLN A 22 4.37 11.58 -2.01
C GLN A 22 5.81 11.10 -2.20
N LEU A 23 6.01 9.82 -2.49
CA LEU A 23 7.33 9.26 -2.79
C LEU A 23 7.94 9.92 -4.03
N PHE A 24 7.15 10.11 -5.09
CA PHE A 24 7.60 10.81 -6.30
C PHE A 24 8.00 12.26 -5.98
N ALA A 25 7.16 13.00 -5.25
CA ALA A 25 7.47 14.37 -4.85
C ALA A 25 8.74 14.44 -3.99
N PHE A 26 8.95 13.48 -3.09
CA PHE A 26 10.15 13.36 -2.28
C PHE A 26 11.40 13.12 -3.15
N LEU A 27 11.33 12.23 -4.15
CA LEU A 27 12.44 11.97 -5.06
C LEU A 27 12.80 13.20 -5.91
N VAL A 28 11.79 13.94 -6.38
CA VAL A 28 12.00 15.21 -7.09
C VAL A 28 12.68 16.23 -6.17
N LEU A 29 12.19 16.38 -4.94
CA LEU A 29 12.81 17.26 -3.95
C LEU A 29 14.26 16.87 -3.66
N GLN A 30 14.52 15.57 -3.47
CA GLN A 30 15.87 15.04 -3.29
C GLN A 30 16.78 15.42 -4.47
N ALA A 31 16.30 15.29 -5.71
CA ALA A 31 17.07 15.65 -6.89
C ALA A 31 17.37 17.16 -6.94
N VAL A 32 16.40 18.01 -6.60
CA VAL A 32 16.58 19.48 -6.54
C VAL A 32 17.59 19.88 -5.47
N VAL A 33 17.51 19.27 -4.27
CA VAL A 33 18.45 19.55 -3.18
C VAL A 33 19.86 19.11 -3.55
N LEU A 34 20.02 17.92 -4.14
CA LEU A 34 21.34 17.44 -4.59
C LEU A 34 21.92 18.32 -5.70
N PHE A 35 21.08 18.83 -6.59
CA PHE A 35 21.48 19.77 -7.63
C PHE A 35 21.98 21.09 -7.01
N ASP A 36 21.20 21.68 -6.11
CA ASP A 36 21.56 22.91 -5.41
C ASP A 36 22.85 22.72 -4.58
N TRP A 37 22.99 21.61 -3.86
CA TRP A 37 24.21 21.32 -3.11
C TRP A 37 25.43 21.14 -4.00
N THR A 38 25.26 20.50 -5.16
CA THR A 38 26.38 20.25 -6.09
C THR A 38 26.86 21.54 -6.75
N TYR A 39 25.94 22.39 -7.19
CA TYR A 39 26.26 23.54 -8.05
C TYR A 39 26.33 24.89 -7.31
N VAL A 40 25.67 25.02 -6.16
CA VAL A 40 25.56 26.30 -5.43
C VAL A 40 26.37 26.30 -4.13
N HIS A 41 26.25 25.24 -3.30
CA HIS A 41 26.72 25.29 -1.91
C HIS A 41 28.01 24.52 -1.59
N PHE A 42 28.10 23.23 -1.93
CA PHE A 42 29.09 22.32 -1.32
C PHE A 42 30.06 21.66 -2.31
N GLY A 43 29.82 21.80 -3.62
CA GLY A 43 30.68 21.23 -4.67
C GLY A 43 30.60 19.71 -4.76
N TRP A 44 31.01 19.16 -5.92
CA TRP A 44 30.81 17.74 -6.23
C TRP A 44 31.52 16.78 -5.26
N ASN A 45 32.75 17.09 -4.83
CA ASN A 45 33.55 16.21 -3.98
C ASN A 45 32.87 15.88 -2.62
N PHE A 46 32.02 16.78 -2.12
CA PHE A 46 31.26 16.54 -0.89
C PHE A 46 29.96 15.78 -1.15
N VAL A 47 29.26 16.09 -2.25
CA VAL A 47 27.96 15.51 -2.58
C VAL A 47 28.08 14.08 -3.13
N GLU A 48 29.17 13.78 -3.84
CA GLU A 48 29.45 12.48 -4.42
C GLU A 48 29.25 11.31 -3.44
N PRO A 49 29.93 11.23 -2.28
CA PRO A 49 29.72 10.11 -1.34
C PRO A 49 28.28 10.04 -0.79
N ILE A 50 27.61 11.18 -0.64
CA ILE A 50 26.21 11.24 -0.19
C ILE A 50 25.30 10.60 -1.24
N THR A 51 25.51 10.92 -2.51
CA THR A 51 24.71 10.33 -3.62
C THR A 51 24.92 8.82 -3.73
N TYR A 52 26.13 8.32 -3.53
CA TYR A 52 26.38 6.87 -3.46
C TYR A 52 25.62 6.23 -2.30
N LEU A 53 25.67 6.82 -1.11
CA LEU A 53 25.00 6.30 0.07
C LEU A 53 23.48 6.27 -0.10
N LEU A 54 22.90 7.32 -0.72
CA LEU A 54 21.50 7.37 -1.10
C LEU A 54 21.15 6.31 -2.14
N GLY A 55 21.99 6.09 -3.16
CA GLY A 55 21.80 5.03 -4.15
C GLY A 55 21.79 3.63 -3.50
N TYR A 56 22.73 3.35 -2.61
CA TYR A 56 22.77 2.08 -1.87
C TYR A 56 21.58 1.91 -0.90
N SER A 57 21.04 3.00 -0.34
CA SER A 57 19.89 2.92 0.57
C SER A 57 18.67 2.27 -0.09
N ALA A 58 18.44 2.51 -1.39
CA ALA A 58 17.38 1.84 -2.14
C ALA A 58 17.59 0.33 -2.21
N THR A 59 18.83 -0.12 -2.43
CA THR A 59 19.20 -1.54 -2.43
C THR A 59 18.98 -2.16 -1.05
N TRP A 60 19.37 -1.49 0.03
CA TRP A 60 19.13 -1.97 1.39
C TRP A 60 17.64 -2.10 1.71
N ILE A 61 16.81 -1.14 1.26
CA ILE A 61 15.35 -1.21 1.41
C ILE A 61 14.80 -2.41 0.63
N ALA A 62 15.26 -2.63 -0.60
CA ALA A 62 14.83 -3.78 -1.40
C ALA A 62 15.21 -5.13 -0.76
N ILE A 63 16.41 -5.22 -0.15
CA ILE A 63 16.85 -6.40 0.60
C ILE A 63 15.98 -6.61 1.84
N ALA A 64 15.75 -5.56 2.64
CA ALA A 64 14.89 -5.63 3.81
C ALA A 64 13.46 -6.05 3.43
N TRP A 65 12.94 -5.54 2.31
CA TRP A 65 11.65 -5.93 1.76
C TRP A 65 11.60 -7.40 1.37
N TYR A 66 12.60 -7.88 0.63
CA TYR A 66 12.69 -9.28 0.24
C TYR A 66 12.73 -10.19 1.48
N GLY A 67 13.47 -9.80 2.52
CA GLY A 67 13.50 -10.52 3.79
C GLY A 67 12.13 -10.59 4.48
N ALA A 68 11.37 -9.49 4.47
CA ALA A 68 10.07 -9.39 5.13
C ALA A 68 8.92 -10.06 4.36
N MET A 69 8.86 -9.89 3.03
CA MET A 69 7.75 -10.34 2.20
C MET A 69 8.03 -11.67 1.46
N GLN A 70 9.28 -12.13 1.41
CA GLN A 70 9.72 -13.30 0.62
C GLN A 70 9.29 -13.23 -0.86
N HIS A 71 9.11 -12.01 -1.37
CA HIS A 71 8.67 -11.73 -2.73
C HIS A 71 9.53 -10.62 -3.31
N GLU A 72 9.69 -10.63 -4.64
CA GLU A 72 10.47 -9.62 -5.33
C GLU A 72 9.91 -8.22 -5.07
N PHE A 73 10.82 -7.25 -4.85
CA PHE A 73 10.45 -5.86 -4.68
C PHE A 73 9.96 -5.31 -6.02
N GLY A 74 8.65 -5.22 -6.17
CA GLY A 74 7.99 -4.67 -7.34
C GLY A 74 6.92 -3.65 -6.96
N TYR A 75 6.60 -2.76 -7.89
CA TYR A 75 5.59 -1.71 -7.69
C TYR A 75 4.24 -2.29 -7.27
N GLU A 76 3.79 -3.36 -7.94
CA GLU A 76 2.52 -4.04 -7.64
C GLU A 76 2.56 -4.82 -6.32
N ALA A 77 3.72 -5.34 -5.92
CA ALA A 77 3.87 -6.00 -4.63
C ALA A 77 3.80 -4.98 -3.48
N LEU A 78 4.46 -3.83 -3.64
CA LEU A 78 4.41 -2.73 -2.68
C LEU A 78 3.00 -2.14 -2.57
N ARG A 79 2.31 -1.95 -3.70
CA ARG A 79 0.93 -1.47 -3.74
C ARG A 79 -0.01 -2.41 -2.98
N ARG A 80 0.09 -3.72 -3.21
CA ARG A 80 -0.70 -4.74 -2.50
C ARG A 80 -0.39 -4.78 -1.00
N ALA A 81 0.88 -4.78 -0.62
CA ALA A 81 1.30 -4.78 0.77
C ALA A 81 0.81 -3.53 1.55
N LEU A 82 0.89 -2.34 0.93
CA LEU A 82 0.37 -1.10 1.52
C LEU A 82 -1.16 -1.14 1.66
N HIS A 83 -1.85 -1.68 0.65
CA HIS A 83 -3.29 -1.90 0.70
C HIS A 83 -3.65 -2.84 1.85
N ASP A 84 -3.00 -3.99 1.97
CA ASP A 84 -3.30 -5.01 2.97
C ASP A 84 -2.97 -4.54 4.40
N ALA A 85 -1.86 -3.83 4.60
CA ALA A 85 -1.52 -3.22 5.88
C ALA A 85 -2.53 -2.15 6.31
N LYS A 86 -3.03 -1.35 5.35
CA LYS A 86 -4.07 -0.35 5.62
C LYS A 86 -5.42 -1.01 5.89
N TRP A 87 -5.75 -2.07 5.15
CA TRP A 87 -6.95 -2.86 5.34
C TRP A 87 -6.99 -3.52 6.72
N ASP A 88 -5.91 -4.18 7.16
CA ASP A 88 -5.81 -4.78 8.49
C ASP A 88 -5.97 -3.73 9.60
N ARG A 89 -5.35 -2.56 9.43
CA ARG A 89 -5.47 -1.45 10.38
C ARG A 89 -6.88 -0.86 10.43
N LEU A 90 -7.57 -0.74 9.29
CA LEU A 90 -8.96 -0.27 9.22
C LEU A 90 -9.94 -1.29 9.79
N CYS A 91 -9.76 -2.58 9.53
CA CYS A 91 -10.57 -3.65 10.11
C CYS A 91 -10.44 -3.68 11.64
N LYS A 92 -9.21 -3.53 12.17
CA LYS A 92 -8.97 -3.40 13.62
C LYS A 92 -9.57 -2.11 14.20
N ALA A 93 -9.43 -0.98 13.50
CA ALA A 93 -9.93 0.31 13.99
C ALA A 93 -11.46 0.40 14.04
N HIS A 94 -12.16 -0.22 13.09
CA HIS A 94 -13.63 -0.19 13.04
C HIS A 94 -14.31 -1.33 13.80
N GLN A 95 -13.56 -2.20 14.51
CA GLN A 95 -14.08 -3.46 15.07
C GLN A 95 -14.98 -4.22 14.06
N PHE A 96 -14.61 -4.15 12.77
CA PHE A 96 -15.40 -4.77 11.73
C PHE A 96 -15.11 -6.27 11.84
N ASP A 97 -16.03 -6.99 12.48
CA ASP A 97 -15.93 -8.42 12.67
C ASP A 97 -16.10 -9.09 11.30
N GLN A 98 -14.97 -9.17 10.59
CA GLN A 98 -14.91 -9.73 9.25
C GLN A 98 -15.37 -11.20 9.23
N LYS A 99 -15.21 -11.92 10.35
CA LYS A 99 -15.78 -13.26 10.52
C LYS A 99 -17.29 -13.22 10.60
N ALA A 100 -17.90 -12.31 11.36
CA ALA A 100 -19.35 -12.16 11.41
C ALA A 100 -19.94 -11.75 10.05
N TYR A 101 -19.24 -10.89 9.29
CA TYR A 101 -19.68 -10.47 7.96
C TYR A 101 -19.58 -11.60 6.92
N GLU A 102 -18.51 -12.40 6.95
CA GLU A 102 -18.37 -13.57 6.09
C GLU A 102 -19.37 -14.67 6.44
N ALA A 103 -19.65 -14.88 7.73
CA ALA A 103 -20.70 -15.79 8.19
C ALA A 103 -22.09 -15.37 7.70
N LEU A 104 -22.43 -14.07 7.86
CA LEU A 104 -23.70 -13.52 7.39
C LEU A 104 -23.83 -13.61 5.86
N ARG A 105 -22.75 -13.36 5.11
CA ARG A 105 -22.74 -13.52 3.65
C ARG A 105 -22.92 -14.98 3.22
N ALA A 106 -22.33 -15.92 3.95
CA ALA A 106 -22.51 -17.34 3.69
C ALA A 106 -23.96 -17.78 3.93
N GLU A 107 -24.61 -17.25 4.98
CA GLU A 107 -26.03 -17.48 5.26
C GLU A 107 -26.94 -16.89 4.18
N VAL A 108 -26.74 -15.63 3.79
CA VAL A 108 -27.51 -14.99 2.70
C VAL A 108 -27.38 -15.79 1.40
N LYS A 109 -26.18 -16.28 1.07
CA LYS A 109 -25.96 -17.07 -0.15
C LYS A 109 -26.60 -18.45 -0.10
N LYS A 110 -26.73 -19.05 1.10
CA LYS A 110 -27.52 -20.27 1.31
C LYS A 110 -29.01 -19.98 1.14
N LEU A 111 -29.49 -18.87 1.69
CA LEU A 111 -30.90 -18.48 1.62
C LEU A 111 -31.33 -18.14 0.18
N ASP A 112 -30.48 -17.44 -0.57
CA ASP A 112 -30.71 -17.12 -1.99
C ASP A 112 -30.81 -18.38 -2.86
N LYS A 113 -29.99 -19.39 -2.58
CA LYS A 113 -30.09 -20.71 -3.24
C LYS A 113 -31.42 -21.41 -2.95
N VAL A 114 -31.90 -21.33 -1.71
CA VAL A 114 -33.17 -21.94 -1.30
C VAL A 114 -34.36 -21.22 -1.96
N VAL A 115 -34.35 -19.88 -1.98
CA VAL A 115 -35.39 -19.09 -2.64
C VAL A 115 -35.44 -19.38 -4.13
N ARG A 116 -34.30 -19.42 -4.83
CA ARG A 116 -34.25 -19.80 -6.26
C ARG A 116 -34.76 -21.20 -6.52
N SER A 117 -34.45 -22.17 -5.65
CA SER A 117 -34.97 -23.54 -5.80
C SER A 117 -36.48 -23.66 -5.55
N LEU A 118 -37.09 -22.69 -4.88
CA LEU A 118 -38.53 -22.61 -4.65
C LEU A 118 -39.27 -21.83 -5.76
N GLU A 119 -38.59 -20.92 -6.45
CA GLU A 119 -39.13 -20.21 -7.64
C GLU A 119 -39.15 -21.08 -8.90
N GLU A 120 -38.32 -22.12 -8.97
CA GLU A 120 -38.28 -23.07 -10.09
C GLU A 120 -39.32 -24.21 -9.99
N LEU A 121 -40.19 -24.19 -8.96
CA LEU A 121 -41.19 -25.22 -8.63
C LEU A 121 -42.61 -24.67 -8.80
#